data_AF-A0A0A7GIW3-F1
#
_entry.id   AF-A0A0A7GIW3-F1
#
_cell.length_a   1.000
_cell.length_b   1.000
_cell.length_c   1.000
_cell.angle_alpha   90.00
_cell.angle_beta   90.00
_cell.angle_gamma   90.00
#
_symmetry.space_group_name_H-M   'P 1'
#
loop_
_entity.id
_entity.type
_entity.pdbx_description
1 polymer ?
#
loop_
_entity_poly.entity_id
_entity_poly.type
_entity_poly.pdbx_seq_one_letter_code
_entity_poly.pdbx_strand_id
1 'polypeptide(L)'
;MIELLIAGALATAFFAYNHREGIGRKISLVRTRKHIHELLENSSRSRNATIAMAVAEFAVFLVIVYLGITMKIFFAAVVTNSMYPTFERGDIVLVQTIFKEPEKGDIIMFVREDVGYSVTHRVLKVVGDKVYTGGDASGPDPNPISKSDIIGKAVLVFGKPIVVKGVGNYFILDAKELRDIGPYGQEYLFYKKMLDVLRQYALSVVVIGISAYIYSLLRELR
;
A
#
# COMPACT_ATOMS: atom_id res chain seq x y z
N MET A 1 -19.13 -52.41 68.53
CA MET A 1 -19.06 -52.20 67.06
C MET A 1 -19.63 -50.84 66.65
N ILE A 2 -20.83 -50.46 67.14
CA ILE A 2 -21.43 -49.12 66.88
C ILE A 2 -20.60 -47.98 67.49
N GLU A 3 -20.12 -48.11 68.72
CA GLU A 3 -19.32 -47.04 69.36
C GLU A 3 -17.98 -46.75 68.64
N LEU A 4 -17.35 -47.78 68.08
CA LEU A 4 -16.11 -47.62 67.31
C LEU A 4 -16.35 -46.85 66.00
N LEU A 5 -17.50 -47.07 65.36
CA LEU A 5 -17.92 -46.33 64.16
C LEU A 5 -18.22 -44.86 64.47
N ILE A 6 -18.86 -44.59 65.61
CA ILE A 6 -19.15 -43.21 66.07
C ILE A 6 -17.86 -42.47 66.41
N ALA A 7 -16.93 -43.10 67.13
CA ALA A 7 -15.64 -42.51 67.46
C ALA A 7 -14.80 -42.23 66.19
N GLY A 8 -14.80 -43.15 65.22
CA GLY A 8 -14.16 -42.95 63.92
C GLY A 8 -14.75 -41.77 63.15
N ALA A 9 -16.10 -41.68 63.09
CA ALA A 9 -16.79 -40.59 62.43
C ALA A 9 -16.49 -39.22 63.07
N LEU A 10 -16.48 -39.15 64.40
CA LEU A 10 -16.13 -37.93 65.15
C LEU A 10 -14.67 -37.52 64.94
N ALA A 11 -13.73 -38.47 64.93
CA ALA A 11 -12.33 -38.18 64.65
C ALA A 11 -12.12 -37.65 63.22
N THR A 12 -12.80 -38.23 62.23
CA THR A 12 -12.76 -37.70 60.85
C THR A 12 -13.43 -36.34 60.72
N ALA A 13 -14.53 -36.10 61.44
CA ALA A 13 -15.20 -34.80 61.46
C ALA A 13 -14.36 -33.72 62.13
N PHE A 14 -13.71 -34.04 63.26
CA PHE A 14 -12.79 -33.15 63.96
C PHE A 14 -11.55 -32.84 63.11
N PHE A 15 -10.97 -33.84 62.45
CA PHE A 15 -9.82 -33.64 61.56
C PHE A 15 -10.21 -32.80 60.34
N ALA A 16 -11.37 -33.05 59.74
CA ALA A 16 -11.90 -32.24 58.64
C ALA A 16 -12.24 -30.80 59.07
N TYR A 17 -12.72 -30.60 60.30
CA TYR A 17 -12.98 -29.28 60.88
C TYR A 17 -11.68 -28.50 61.12
N ASN A 18 -10.68 -29.13 61.74
CA ASN A 18 -9.39 -28.49 62.04
C ASN A 18 -8.54 -28.22 60.78
N HIS A 19 -8.74 -28.94 59.68
CA HIS A 19 -8.04 -28.70 58.41
C HIS A 19 -8.86 -27.93 57.36
N ARG A 20 -10.09 -27.51 57.70
CA ARG A 20 -11.02 -26.85 56.76
C ARG A 20 -10.47 -25.55 56.19
N GLU A 21 -9.79 -24.74 57.01
CA GLU A 21 -9.19 -23.48 56.57
C GLU A 21 -7.99 -23.69 55.64
N GLY A 22 -7.15 -24.70 55.90
CA GLY A 22 -6.00 -25.04 55.07
C GLY A 22 -6.39 -25.59 53.69
N ILE A 23 -7.46 -26.38 53.63
CA ILE A 23 -8.03 -26.92 52.38
C ILE A 23 -8.69 -25.80 51.56
N GLY A 24 -9.48 -24.93 52.21
CA GLY A 24 -10.11 -23.78 51.56
C GLY A 24 -9.10 -22.80 50.95
N ARG A 25 -7.99 -22.52 51.66
CA ARG A 25 -6.89 -21.69 51.16
C ARG A 25 -6.17 -22.31 49.95
N LYS A 26 -5.92 -23.63 49.96
CA LYS A 26 -5.32 -24.33 48.80
C LYS A 26 -6.22 -24.27 47.57
N ILE A 27 -7.53 -24.48 47.75
CA ILE A 27 -8.49 -24.43 46.64
C ILE A 27 -8.61 -23.01 46.08
N SER A 28 -8.62 -21.97 46.93
CA SER A 28 -8.66 -20.59 46.46
C SER A 28 -7.37 -20.20 45.73
N LEU A 29 -6.20 -20.60 46.22
CA LEU A 29 -4.91 -20.36 45.55
C LEU A 29 -4.81 -21.04 44.18
N VAL A 30 -5.31 -22.27 44.04
CA VAL A 30 -5.35 -22.98 42.75
C VAL A 30 -6.30 -22.27 41.78
N ARG A 31 -7.47 -21.82 42.26
CA ARG A 31 -8.43 -21.04 41.44
C ARG A 31 -7.85 -19.70 41.01
N THR A 32 -7.19 -18.97 41.90
CA THR A 32 -6.53 -17.69 41.60
C THR A 32 -5.39 -17.87 40.60
N ARG A 33 -4.55 -18.91 40.75
CA ARG A 33 -3.50 -19.23 39.76
C ARG A 33 -4.08 -19.53 38.39
N LYS A 34 -5.17 -20.31 38.31
CA LYS A 34 -5.82 -20.62 37.04
C LYS A 34 -6.37 -19.36 36.37
N HIS A 35 -7.02 -18.49 37.13
CA HIS A 35 -7.56 -17.23 36.61
C HIS A 35 -6.44 -16.28 36.15
N ILE A 36 -5.33 -16.19 36.90
CA ILE A 36 -4.15 -15.41 36.48
C ILE A 36 -3.54 -16.00 35.20
N HIS A 37 -3.45 -17.33 35.09
CA HIS A 37 -2.97 -17.98 33.86
C HIS A 37 -3.89 -17.67 32.66
N GLU A 38 -5.21 -17.75 32.82
CA GLU A 38 -6.17 -17.39 31.77
C GLU A 38 -6.07 -15.91 31.36
N LEU A 39 -5.85 -14.99 32.32
CA LEU A 39 -5.64 -13.57 32.04
C LEU A 39 -4.30 -13.29 31.34
N LEU A 40 -3.22 -13.96 31.77
CA LEU A 40 -1.91 -13.86 31.13
C LEU A 40 -1.94 -14.43 29.71
N GLU A 41 -2.65 -15.55 29.50
CA GLU A 41 -2.81 -16.17 28.18
C GLU A 41 -3.66 -15.28 27.26
N ASN A 42 -4.79 -14.75 27.73
CA ASN A 42 -5.62 -13.82 26.95
C ASN A 42 -4.90 -12.49 26.67
N SER A 43 -4.19 -11.91 27.64
CA SER A 43 -3.42 -10.67 27.43
C SER A 43 -2.24 -10.90 26.48
N SER A 44 -1.54 -12.03 26.58
CA SER A 44 -0.47 -12.39 25.64
C SER A 44 -1.01 -12.65 24.24
N ARG A 45 -2.17 -13.30 24.12
CA ARG A 45 -2.84 -13.52 22.82
C ARG A 45 -3.26 -12.20 22.17
N SER A 46 -3.81 -11.27 22.95
CA SER A 46 -4.15 -9.91 22.49
C SER A 46 -2.90 -9.13 22.06
N ARG A 47 -1.82 -9.17 22.84
CA ARG A 47 -0.56 -8.48 22.53
C ARG A 47 0.09 -9.04 21.27
N ASN A 48 0.12 -10.36 21.11
CA ASN A 48 0.67 -11.01 19.91
C ASN A 48 -0.16 -10.65 18.66
N ALA A 49 -1.48 -10.53 18.79
CA ALA A 49 -2.33 -10.06 17.69
C ALA A 49 -2.03 -8.61 17.30
N THR A 50 -1.87 -7.71 18.28
CA THR A 50 -1.47 -6.31 18.03
C THR A 50 -0.12 -6.21 17.33
N ILE A 51 0.90 -6.95 17.80
CA ILE A 51 2.21 -6.99 17.16
C ILE A 51 2.11 -7.52 15.73
N ALA A 52 1.34 -8.59 15.51
CA ALA A 52 1.15 -9.17 14.19
C ALA A 52 0.50 -8.17 13.21
N MET A 53 -0.49 -7.40 13.66
CA MET A 53 -1.12 -6.35 12.86
C MET A 53 -0.12 -5.23 12.52
N ALA A 54 0.64 -4.74 13.50
CA ALA A 54 1.64 -3.70 13.27
C ALA A 54 2.75 -4.17 12.30
N VAL A 55 3.20 -5.43 12.41
CA VAL A 55 4.16 -6.02 11.46
C VAL A 55 3.55 -6.13 10.07
N ALA A 56 2.28 -6.50 9.95
CA ALA A 56 1.59 -6.57 8.66
C ALA A 56 1.46 -5.18 8.01
N GLU A 57 1.09 -4.15 8.76
CA GLU A 57 1.03 -2.76 8.28
C GLU A 57 2.40 -2.29 7.78
N PHE A 58 3.44 -2.51 8.58
CA PHE A 58 4.81 -2.14 8.21
C PHE A 58 5.28 -2.89 6.96
N ALA A 59 4.97 -4.19 6.84
CA ALA A 59 5.30 -4.97 5.66
C ALA A 59 4.58 -4.44 4.41
N VAL A 60 3.28 -4.13 4.50
CA VAL A 60 2.52 -3.53 3.39
C VAL A 60 3.12 -2.19 2.99
N PHE A 61 3.48 -1.35 3.96
CA PHE A 61 4.13 -0.08 3.70
C PHE A 61 5.47 -0.24 2.95
N LEU A 62 6.34 -1.16 3.38
CA LEU A 62 7.60 -1.45 2.70
C LEU A 62 7.40 -1.94 1.26
N VAL A 63 6.37 -2.76 1.03
CA VAL A 63 6.01 -3.20 -0.33
C VAL A 63 5.61 -2.02 -1.21
N ILE A 64 4.78 -1.10 -0.71
CA ILE A 64 4.38 0.10 -1.46
C ILE A 64 5.59 0.97 -1.80
N VAL A 65 6.46 1.22 -0.82
CA VAL A 65 7.71 1.99 -1.03
C VAL A 65 8.61 1.32 -2.06
N TYR A 66 8.79 0.00 -1.96
CA TYR A 66 9.57 -0.77 -2.92
C TYR A 66 9.00 -0.66 -4.35
N LEU A 67 7.69 -0.82 -4.52
CA LEU A 67 7.01 -0.70 -5.82
C LEU A 67 7.17 0.71 -6.43
N GLY A 68 7.14 1.75 -5.60
CA GLY A 68 7.37 3.13 -6.02
C GLY A 68 8.82 3.41 -6.42
N ILE A 69 9.79 3.06 -5.56
CA ILE A 69 11.23 3.31 -5.82
C ILE A 69 11.70 2.57 -7.07
N THR A 70 11.21 1.34 -7.29
CA THR A 70 11.58 0.53 -8.45
C THR A 70 10.78 0.88 -9.72
N MET A 71 9.91 1.90 -9.67
CA MET A 71 9.05 2.31 -10.78
C MET A 71 8.19 1.16 -11.34
N LYS A 72 7.79 0.22 -10.47
CA LYS A 72 6.88 -0.87 -10.82
C LYS A 72 5.46 -0.38 -10.98
N ILE A 73 5.10 0.64 -10.21
CA ILE A 73 3.85 1.40 -10.32
C ILE A 73 4.23 2.88 -10.24
N PHE A 74 3.78 3.68 -11.21
CA PHE A 74 4.07 5.11 -11.25
C PHE A 74 2.94 5.89 -11.95
N PHE A 75 2.94 7.20 -11.74
CA PHE A 75 1.99 8.11 -12.36
C PHE A 75 2.61 8.77 -13.59
N ALA A 76 1.88 8.78 -14.71
CA ALA A 76 2.28 9.42 -15.96
C ALA A 76 1.32 10.55 -16.32
N ALA A 77 1.86 11.71 -16.73
CA ALA A 77 1.04 12.86 -17.16
C ALA A 77 0.67 12.74 -18.64
N VAL A 78 -0.59 13.01 -18.96
CA VAL A 78 -1.14 12.97 -20.32
C VAL A 78 -0.91 14.33 -20.99
N VAL A 79 -0.04 14.36 -21.98
CA VAL A 79 0.40 15.59 -22.66
C VAL A 79 -0.47 16.02 -23.84
N THR A 80 -1.22 15.10 -24.45
CA THR A 80 -2.03 15.37 -25.64
C THR A 80 -3.45 14.81 -25.49
N ASN A 81 -4.35 15.24 -26.37
CA ASN A 81 -5.73 14.76 -26.41
C ASN A 81 -5.93 13.55 -27.36
N SER A 82 -4.87 12.77 -27.67
CA SER A 82 -5.01 11.63 -28.60
C SER A 82 -5.92 10.52 -28.05
N MET A 83 -6.03 10.43 -26.72
CA MET A 83 -6.83 9.44 -25.99
C MET A 83 -8.19 9.96 -25.52
N TYR A 84 -8.66 11.12 -26.02
CA TYR A 84 -9.99 11.63 -25.67
C TYR A 84 -11.10 10.67 -26.15
N PRO A 85 -12.18 10.41 -25.39
CA PRO A 85 -12.53 10.96 -24.08
C PRO A 85 -11.97 10.19 -22.88
N THR A 86 -11.22 9.10 -23.11
CA THR A 86 -10.67 8.28 -22.02
C THR A 86 -9.69 9.09 -21.17
N PHE A 87 -8.75 9.77 -21.82
CA PHE A 87 -7.84 10.71 -21.18
C PHE A 87 -7.91 12.08 -21.84
N GLU A 88 -7.80 13.11 -21.02
CA GLU A 88 -7.64 14.50 -21.44
C GLU A 88 -6.22 14.97 -21.14
N ARG A 89 -5.72 15.92 -21.93
CA ARG A 89 -4.49 16.64 -21.64
C ARG A 89 -4.60 17.23 -20.24
N GLY A 90 -3.56 16.99 -19.42
CA GLY A 90 -3.58 17.38 -18.02
C GLY A 90 -4.05 16.30 -17.07
N ASP A 91 -4.44 15.13 -17.55
CA ASP A 91 -4.72 14.00 -16.67
C ASP A 91 -3.43 13.33 -16.18
N ILE A 92 -3.52 12.68 -15.01
CA ILE A 92 -2.51 11.75 -14.53
C ILE A 92 -3.10 10.34 -14.54
N VAL A 93 -2.40 9.40 -15.18
CA VAL A 93 -2.80 7.99 -15.26
C VAL A 93 -1.85 7.11 -14.44
N LEU A 94 -2.40 6.11 -13.76
CA LEU A 94 -1.61 5.09 -13.07
C LEU A 94 -1.12 4.03 -14.06
N VAL A 95 0.20 3.84 -14.13
CA VAL A 95 0.88 2.89 -15.01
C VAL A 95 1.65 1.88 -14.18
N GLN A 96 1.68 0.62 -14.63
CA GLN A 96 2.45 -0.46 -14.02
C GLN A 96 3.36 -1.16 -15.04
N THR A 97 4.47 -1.73 -14.55
CA THR A 97 5.48 -2.42 -15.38
C THR A 97 5.65 -3.91 -15.03
N ILE A 98 4.75 -4.44 -14.20
CA ILE A 98 4.77 -5.82 -13.68
C ILE A 98 4.20 -6.78 -14.73
N PHE A 99 3.03 -6.45 -15.28
CA PHE A 99 2.32 -7.23 -16.30
C PHE A 99 2.34 -6.45 -17.61
N LYS A 100 3.33 -6.75 -18.46
CA LYS A 100 3.56 -6.05 -19.73
C LYS A 100 2.94 -6.72 -20.94
N GLU A 101 2.47 -7.96 -20.80
CA GLU A 101 1.87 -8.69 -21.92
C GLU A 101 0.62 -7.94 -22.41
N PRO A 102 0.60 -7.47 -23.67
CA PRO A 102 -0.48 -6.65 -24.17
C PRO A 102 -1.66 -7.51 -24.62
N GLU A 103 -2.87 -7.10 -24.25
CA GLU A 103 -4.13 -7.67 -24.73
C GLU A 103 -4.97 -6.60 -25.42
N LYS A 104 -5.89 -7.04 -26.29
CA LYS A 104 -6.80 -6.13 -26.98
C LYS A 104 -7.64 -5.34 -25.96
N GLY A 105 -7.66 -4.01 -26.11
CA GLY A 105 -8.40 -3.10 -25.24
C GLY A 105 -7.55 -2.47 -24.13
N ASP A 106 -6.38 -3.04 -23.85
CA ASP A 106 -5.42 -2.45 -22.91
C ASP A 106 -4.95 -1.08 -23.36
N ILE A 107 -4.53 -0.26 -22.40
CA ILE A 107 -3.87 1.01 -22.67
C ILE A 107 -2.41 0.85 -22.26
N ILE A 108 -1.50 0.98 -23.23
CA ILE A 108 -0.08 0.74 -23.03
C ILE A 108 0.72 2.02 -23.28
N MET A 109 1.83 2.13 -22.55
CA MET A 109 2.83 3.16 -22.70
C MET A 109 4.09 2.56 -23.31
N PHE A 110 4.55 3.11 -24.42
CA PHE A 110 5.67 2.58 -25.19
C PHE A 110 6.57 3.69 -25.71
N VAL A 111 7.84 3.38 -25.98
CA VAL A 111 8.74 4.32 -26.66
C VAL A 111 8.52 4.20 -28.14
N ARG A 112 8.37 5.34 -28.81
CA ARG A 112 8.46 5.40 -30.27
C ARG A 112 9.77 6.07 -30.65
N GLU A 113 10.62 5.34 -31.35
CA GLU A 113 11.94 5.83 -31.79
C GLU A 113 11.83 7.09 -32.66
N ASP A 114 10.75 7.25 -33.41
CA ASP A 114 10.56 8.37 -34.35
C ASP A 114 10.15 9.69 -33.70
N VAL A 115 9.52 9.66 -32.52
CA VAL A 115 9.08 10.86 -31.78
C VAL A 115 9.97 11.18 -30.58
N GLY A 116 10.78 10.24 -30.09
CA GLY A 116 11.73 10.47 -29.00
C GLY A 116 11.08 10.69 -27.62
N TYR A 117 9.77 10.47 -27.50
CA TYR A 117 9.03 10.49 -26.23
C TYR A 117 8.11 9.27 -26.11
N SER A 118 7.70 8.95 -24.87
CA SER A 118 6.76 7.87 -24.61
C SER A 118 5.35 8.23 -25.04
N VAL A 119 4.68 7.31 -25.74
CA VAL A 119 3.30 7.44 -26.21
C VAL A 119 2.40 6.48 -25.45
N THR A 120 1.19 6.93 -25.09
CA THR A 120 0.20 6.13 -24.37
C THR A 120 -1.04 5.94 -25.24
N HIS A 121 -1.25 4.75 -25.80
CA HIS A 121 -2.37 4.45 -26.71
C HIS A 121 -3.04 3.11 -26.37
N ARG A 122 -4.24 2.90 -26.93
CA ARG A 122 -5.00 1.66 -26.76
C ARG A 122 -4.53 0.58 -27.73
N VAL A 123 -4.41 -0.66 -27.26
CA VAL A 123 -4.15 -1.84 -28.06
C VAL A 123 -5.39 -2.22 -28.84
N LEU A 124 -5.31 -2.14 -30.16
CA LEU A 124 -6.40 -2.49 -31.09
C LEU A 124 -6.39 -3.97 -31.44
N LYS A 125 -5.19 -4.54 -31.63
CA LYS A 125 -4.97 -5.97 -31.88
C LYS A 125 -3.50 -6.34 -31.63
N VAL A 126 -3.28 -7.62 -31.34
CA VAL A 126 -1.95 -8.22 -31.18
C VAL A 126 -1.82 -9.36 -32.18
N VAL A 127 -0.73 -9.40 -32.95
CA VAL A 127 -0.46 -10.43 -33.96
C VAL A 127 0.99 -10.89 -33.81
N GLY A 128 1.18 -12.03 -33.16
CA GLY A 128 2.52 -12.52 -32.81
C GLY A 128 3.23 -11.54 -31.87
N ASP A 129 4.36 -11.00 -32.33
CA ASP A 129 5.13 -9.98 -31.61
C ASP A 129 4.69 -8.53 -31.92
N LYS A 130 3.84 -8.34 -32.94
CA LYS A 130 3.40 -7.01 -33.38
C LYS A 130 2.17 -6.57 -32.62
N VAL A 131 2.23 -5.37 -32.05
CA VAL A 131 1.15 -4.73 -31.32
C VAL A 131 0.68 -3.52 -32.12
N TYR A 132 -0.61 -3.51 -32.45
CA TYR A 132 -1.22 -2.41 -33.18
C TYR A 132 -1.94 -1.52 -32.17
N THR A 133 -1.54 -0.26 -32.11
CA THR A 133 -2.05 0.72 -31.17
C THR A 133 -2.82 1.82 -31.87
N GLY A 134 -3.59 2.59 -31.12
CA GLY A 134 -4.22 3.81 -31.60
C GLY A 134 -4.75 4.63 -30.45
N GLY A 135 -4.74 5.95 -30.62
CA GLY A 135 -5.42 6.85 -29.69
C GLY A 135 -6.92 6.81 -29.91
N ASP A 136 -7.69 6.92 -28.82
CA ASP A 136 -9.15 6.86 -28.86
C ASP A 136 -9.78 7.98 -29.72
N ALA A 137 -9.14 9.15 -29.81
CA ALA A 137 -9.55 10.26 -30.67
C ALA A 137 -8.75 10.33 -31.98
N SER A 138 -7.45 10.04 -31.93
CA SER A 138 -6.56 10.16 -33.11
C SER A 138 -6.66 9.01 -34.10
N GLY A 139 -7.22 7.87 -33.68
CA GLY A 139 -7.30 6.67 -34.51
C GLY A 139 -6.01 5.81 -34.47
N PRO A 140 -5.93 4.79 -35.35
CA PRO A 140 -4.83 3.83 -35.41
C PRO A 140 -3.48 4.49 -35.72
N ASP A 141 -2.43 4.04 -35.03
CA ASP A 141 -1.06 4.43 -35.35
C ASP A 141 -0.61 3.83 -36.70
N PRO A 142 0.27 4.53 -37.46
CA PRO A 142 0.66 4.12 -38.80
C PRO A 142 1.47 2.82 -38.83
N ASN A 143 2.31 2.59 -37.81
CA ASN A 143 3.18 1.44 -37.71
C ASN A 143 2.90 0.66 -36.42
N PRO A 144 2.90 -0.69 -36.45
CA PRO A 144 2.85 -1.47 -35.24
C PRO A 144 4.19 -1.38 -34.47
N ILE A 145 4.13 -1.63 -33.16
CA ILE A 145 5.31 -1.71 -32.28
C ILE A 145 5.59 -3.16 -31.91
N SER A 146 6.81 -3.44 -31.41
CA SER A 146 7.12 -4.74 -30.79
C SER A 146 6.66 -4.76 -29.33
N LYS A 147 6.44 -5.95 -28.77
CA LYS A 147 6.21 -6.12 -27.33
C LYS A 147 7.39 -5.61 -26.49
N SER A 148 8.61 -5.62 -27.03
CA SER A 148 9.79 -5.09 -26.33
C SER A 148 9.73 -3.58 -26.09
N ASP A 149 8.97 -2.85 -26.90
CA ASP A 149 8.90 -1.38 -26.84
C ASP A 149 7.97 -0.90 -25.72
N ILE A 150 7.23 -1.82 -25.11
CA ILE A 150 6.27 -1.56 -24.03
C ILE A 150 7.00 -1.29 -22.72
N ILE A 151 6.90 -0.04 -22.28
CA ILE A 151 7.44 0.43 -21.00
C ILE A 151 6.53 -0.04 -19.87
N GLY A 152 5.20 0.10 -20.05
CA GLY A 152 4.21 -0.28 -19.05
C GLY A 152 2.79 -0.24 -19.59
N LYS A 153 1.83 -0.60 -18.73
CA LYS A 153 0.40 -0.68 -19.04
C LYS A 153 -0.39 0.09 -17.98
N ALA A 154 -1.42 0.83 -18.40
CA ALA A 154 -2.30 1.54 -17.49
C ALA A 154 -3.08 0.55 -16.62
N VAL A 155 -3.24 0.87 -15.34
CA VAL A 155 -4.01 0.05 -14.40
C VAL A 155 -5.49 0.24 -14.65
N LEU A 156 -6.19 -0.85 -14.99
CA LEU A 156 -7.63 -0.88 -15.20
C LEU A 156 -8.34 -1.50 -13.99
N VAL A 157 -9.36 -0.82 -13.49
CA VAL A 157 -10.26 -1.30 -12.44
C VAL A 157 -11.68 -1.31 -12.99
N PHE A 158 -12.33 -2.48 -13.00
CA PHE A 158 -13.64 -2.69 -13.63
C PHE A 158 -13.69 -2.20 -15.10
N GLY A 159 -12.60 -2.38 -15.85
CA GLY A 159 -12.48 -1.97 -17.25
C GLY A 159 -12.23 -0.47 -17.47
N LYS A 160 -12.09 0.33 -16.41
CA LYS A 160 -11.77 1.76 -16.49
C LYS A 160 -10.37 2.06 -15.95
N PRO A 161 -9.58 2.91 -16.63
CA PRO A 161 -8.28 3.30 -16.11
C PRO A 161 -8.41 4.15 -14.85
N ILE A 162 -7.45 4.01 -13.94
CA ILE A 162 -7.31 4.90 -12.79
C ILE A 162 -6.69 6.22 -13.27
N VAL A 163 -7.48 7.29 -13.20
CA VAL A 163 -7.11 8.63 -13.69
C VAL A 163 -7.43 9.68 -12.64
N VAL A 164 -6.49 10.59 -12.43
CA VAL A 164 -6.70 11.82 -11.65
C VAL A 164 -6.79 12.99 -12.64
N LYS A 165 -7.97 13.58 -12.74
CA LYS A 165 -8.27 14.62 -13.74
C LYS A 165 -7.55 15.94 -13.44
N GLY A 166 -6.96 16.56 -14.46
CA GLY A 166 -6.41 17.93 -14.40
C GLY A 166 -5.13 18.17 -13.58
N VAL A 167 -4.69 17.21 -12.76
CA VAL A 167 -3.49 17.36 -11.90
C VAL A 167 -2.19 17.32 -12.72
N GLY A 168 -2.22 16.71 -13.90
CA GLY A 168 -1.10 16.70 -14.85
C GLY A 168 -0.72 18.09 -15.35
N ASN A 169 -1.64 19.06 -15.34
CA ASN A 169 -1.36 20.43 -15.76
C ASN A 169 -0.27 21.12 -14.92
N TYR A 170 -0.05 20.70 -13.67
CA TYR A 170 1.06 21.20 -12.84
C TYR A 170 2.44 20.70 -13.31
N PHE A 171 2.49 19.66 -14.14
CA PHE A 171 3.72 19.01 -14.60
C PHE A 171 3.99 19.22 -16.09
N ILE A 172 2.99 19.64 -16.86
CA ILE A 172 3.08 19.82 -18.31
C ILE A 172 3.38 21.29 -18.60
N LEU A 173 4.49 21.54 -19.28
CA LEU A 173 4.83 22.87 -19.77
C LEU A 173 4.07 23.17 -21.05
N ASP A 174 3.21 24.19 -21.04
CA ASP A 174 2.61 24.70 -22.27
C ASP A 174 3.54 25.72 -22.92
N ALA A 175 4.05 25.39 -24.11
CA ALA A 175 4.86 26.32 -24.89
C ALA A 175 4.08 27.56 -25.32
N LYS A 176 2.73 27.53 -25.32
CA LYS A 176 1.90 28.72 -25.53
C LYS A 176 1.88 29.63 -24.30
N GLU A 177 1.86 29.07 -23.09
CA GLU A 177 2.00 29.88 -21.86
C GLU A 177 3.39 30.51 -21.79
N LEU A 178 4.44 29.80 -22.22
CA LEU A 178 5.82 30.31 -22.31
C LEU A 178 5.99 31.50 -23.29
N ARG A 179 5.07 31.72 -24.23
CA ARG A 179 5.12 32.87 -25.15
C ARG A 179 4.57 34.17 -24.55
N ASP A 180 3.76 34.08 -23.49
CA ASP A 180 3.15 35.22 -22.80
C ASP A 180 3.81 35.54 -21.46
N ILE A 181 4.73 34.71 -20.96
CA ILE A 181 5.53 35.04 -19.78
C ILE A 181 6.68 35.93 -20.20
N GLY A 182 6.58 37.22 -19.87
CA GLY A 182 7.69 38.16 -19.82
C GLY A 182 8.79 37.71 -18.81
N PRO A 183 9.53 38.62 -18.15
CA PRO A 183 10.80 38.35 -17.45
C PRO A 183 10.75 37.40 -16.21
N TYR A 184 9.69 36.61 -16.06
CA TYR A 184 9.38 35.76 -14.89
C TYR A 184 9.84 34.29 -15.00
N GLY A 185 10.76 33.98 -15.92
CA GLY A 185 11.31 32.62 -16.05
C GLY A 185 12.07 32.15 -14.80
N GLN A 186 12.57 33.09 -13.99
CA GLN A 186 13.30 32.82 -12.76
C GLN A 186 12.37 32.41 -11.60
N GLU A 187 11.20 33.05 -11.44
CA GLU A 187 10.22 32.62 -10.44
C GLU A 187 9.71 31.21 -10.75
N TYR A 188 9.47 30.89 -12.03
CA TYR A 188 9.11 29.52 -12.42
C TYR A 188 10.21 28.50 -12.08
N LEU A 189 11.47 28.82 -12.38
CA LEU A 189 12.61 27.96 -12.04
C LEU A 189 12.75 27.78 -10.52
N PHE A 190 12.41 28.82 -9.74
CA PHE A 190 12.34 28.77 -8.29
C PHE A 190 11.23 27.82 -7.82
N TYR A 191 10.01 27.90 -8.37
CA TYR A 191 8.93 26.98 -8.02
C TYR A 191 9.25 25.53 -8.39
N LYS A 192 9.87 25.31 -9.55
CA LYS A 192 10.36 23.98 -9.96
C LYS A 192 11.39 23.44 -8.96
N LYS A 193 12.40 24.25 -8.61
CA LYS A 193 13.41 23.88 -7.60
C LYS A 193 12.78 23.65 -6.23
N MET A 194 11.77 24.42 -5.84
CA MET A 194 11.03 24.23 -4.59
C MET A 194 10.28 22.89 -4.59
N LEU A 195 9.65 22.51 -5.70
CA LEU A 195 9.00 21.20 -5.85
C LEU A 195 10.00 20.04 -5.84
N ASP A 196 11.15 20.20 -6.49
CA ASP A 196 12.23 19.20 -6.46
C ASP A 196 12.81 19.04 -5.04
N VAL A 197 12.97 20.16 -4.33
CA VAL A 197 13.31 20.21 -2.91
C VAL A 197 12.25 19.48 -2.07
N LEU A 198 10.97 19.77 -2.25
CA LEU A 198 9.88 19.07 -1.56
C LEU A 198 9.88 17.57 -1.84
N ARG A 199 10.12 17.15 -3.09
CA ARG A 199 10.29 15.73 -3.45
C ARG A 199 11.48 15.10 -2.75
N GLN A 200 12.61 15.80 -2.67
CA GLN A 200 13.81 15.33 -1.97
C GLN A 200 13.57 15.18 -0.46
N TYR A 201 12.82 16.11 0.15
CA TYR A 201 12.45 16.06 1.56
C TYR A 201 11.26 15.13 1.85
N ALA A 202 10.47 14.74 0.85
CA ALA A 202 9.36 13.80 1.03
C ALA A 202 9.85 12.44 1.55
N LEU A 203 11.00 11.96 1.06
CA LEU A 203 11.63 10.75 1.58
C LEU A 203 12.02 10.93 3.05
N SER A 204 12.56 12.09 3.43
CA SER A 204 12.89 12.42 4.81
C SER A 204 11.66 12.45 5.72
N VAL A 205 10.55 13.04 5.26
CA VAL A 205 9.27 13.06 6.02
C VAL A 205 8.74 11.65 6.22
N VAL A 206 8.81 10.79 5.20
CA VAL A 206 8.43 9.38 5.29
C VAL A 206 9.31 8.64 6.30
N VAL A 207 10.63 8.82 6.26
CA VAL A 207 11.57 8.19 7.21
C VAL A 207 11.31 8.66 8.65
N ILE A 208 11.07 9.96 8.85
CA ILE A 208 10.71 10.52 10.17
C ILE A 208 9.39 9.94 10.65
N GLY A 209 8.38 9.85 9.77
CA GLY A 209 7.08 9.25 10.07
C GLY A 209 7.19 7.79 10.50
N ILE A 210 7.96 6.99 9.77
CA ILE A 210 8.24 5.58 10.13
C ILE A 210 8.95 5.50 11.48
N SER A 211 9.98 6.34 11.69
CA SER A 211 10.75 6.35 12.93
C SER A 211 9.88 6.71 14.14
N ALA A 212 8.97 7.69 13.98
CA ALA A 212 8.00 8.08 14.99
C ALA A 212 6.96 6.98 15.26
N TYR A 213 6.49 6.30 14.22
CA TYR A 213 5.57 5.16 14.36
C TYR A 213 6.23 4.01 15.13
N ILE A 214 7.46 3.64 14.76
CA ILE A 214 8.23 2.60 15.48
C ILE A 214 8.43 3.00 16.95
N TYR A 215 8.77 4.26 17.22
CA TYR A 215 8.89 4.77 18.60
C TYR A 215 7.58 4.64 19.38
N SER A 216 6.45 5.00 18.77
CA SER A 216 5.12 4.87 19.40
C SER A 216 4.77 3.41 19.69
N LEU A 217 5.06 2.50 18.75
CA LEU A 217 4.85 1.06 18.92
C LEU A 217 5.71 0.50 20.06
N LEU A 218 6.99 0.87 20.13
CA LEU A 218 7.89 0.46 21.21
C LEU A 218 7.43 0.99 22.58
N ARG A 219 6.83 2.19 22.60
CA ARG A 219 6.28 2.77 23.81
C ARG A 219 5.02 2.04 24.30
N GLU A 220 4.14 1.62 23.39
CA GLU A 220 2.93 0.85 23.74
C GLU A 220 3.23 -0.58 24.19
N LEU A 221 4.35 -1.16 23.74
CA LEU A 221 4.79 -2.49 24.17
C LEU A 221 5.46 -2.52 25.55
N ARG A 222 5.75 -1.36 26.14
CA ARG A 222 6.42 -1.21 27.44
C ARG A 222 5.43 -0.92 28.56
#